data_AF-A0A966QHT2-F1
#
_entry.id   AF-A0A966QHT2-F1
#
_cell.length_a   1.000
_cell.length_b   1.000
_cell.length_c   1.000
_cell.angle_alpha   90.00
_cell.angle_beta   90.00
_cell.angle_gamma   90.00
#
_symmetry.space_group_name_H-M   'P 1'
#
loop_
_entity.id
_entity.type
_entity.pdbx_description
1 polymer ?
#
loop_
_entity_poly.entity_id
_entity_poly.type
_entity_poly.pdbx_seq_one_letter_code
_entity_poly.pdbx_strand_id
1 'polypeptide(L)'
;MTGKATPSLRDEVDKARQSAVSAIASATDTASLRKVAAELANKKSALNAIRAQLGKIEDAAEKKAVGQALSEATAEIESARVARENELGDAEFAAQVERERMDLTEFLTGPRRGTAHIVTQATERLEDVFIG
;
A
#
# COMPACT_ATOMS: atom_id res chain seq x y z
N MET A 1 24.72 -2.22 -44.22
CA MET A 1 23.53 -1.37 -43.99
C MET A 1 22.58 -2.10 -43.04
N THR A 2 22.86 -2.03 -41.74
CA THR A 2 22.10 -2.70 -40.67
C THR A 2 21.47 -1.59 -39.82
N GLY A 3 20.17 -1.37 -39.99
CA GLY A 3 19.45 -0.27 -39.34
C GLY A 3 17.95 -0.49 -39.34
N LYS A 4 17.50 -1.65 -38.84
CA LYS A 4 16.07 -2.01 -38.77
C LYS A 4 15.71 -2.75 -37.48
N ALA A 5 16.09 -2.20 -36.32
CA ALA A 5 15.65 -2.71 -35.02
C ALA A 5 15.44 -1.56 -34.02
N THR A 6 14.47 -0.67 -34.26
CA THR A 6 14.30 0.55 -33.42
C THR A 6 12.89 0.86 -32.89
N PRO A 7 11.77 0.34 -33.46
CA PRO A 7 10.44 0.44 -32.84
C PRO A 7 9.98 -0.81 -32.06
N SER A 8 10.27 -2.03 -32.52
CA SER A 8 9.56 -3.23 -32.00
C SER A 8 9.83 -3.53 -30.52
N LEU A 9 11.08 -3.40 -30.05
CA LEU A 9 11.43 -3.72 -28.66
C LEU A 9 10.88 -2.69 -27.67
N ARG A 10 10.79 -1.41 -28.07
CA ARG A 10 10.16 -0.38 -27.25
C ARG A 10 8.66 -0.60 -27.17
N ASP A 11 8.03 -0.93 -28.30
CA ASP A 11 6.60 -1.27 -28.34
C ASP A 11 6.29 -2.51 -27.48
N GLU A 12 7.21 -3.48 -27.41
CA GLU A 12 7.11 -4.64 -26.52
C GLU A 12 7.21 -4.25 -25.04
N VAL A 13 8.11 -3.33 -24.68
CA VAL A 13 8.19 -2.77 -23.31
C VAL A 13 6.91 -2.04 -22.95
N ASP A 14 6.38 -1.22 -23.85
CA ASP A 14 5.14 -0.46 -23.64
C ASP A 14 3.93 -1.38 -23.48
N LYS A 15 3.82 -2.43 -24.30
CA LYS A 15 2.78 -3.46 -24.16
C LYS A 15 2.89 -4.21 -22.84
N ALA A 16 4.10 -4.62 -22.46
CA ALA A 16 4.34 -5.29 -21.19
C ALA A 16 3.99 -4.38 -20.00
N ARG A 17 4.30 -3.08 -20.11
CA ARG A 17 3.94 -2.06 -19.11
C ARG A 17 2.42 -1.93 -18.98
N GLN A 18 1.71 -1.71 -20.09
CA GLN A 18 0.25 -1.58 -20.08
C GLN A 18 -0.44 -2.83 -19.52
N SER A 19 0.02 -4.02 -19.92
CA SER A 19 -0.51 -5.28 -19.39
C SER A 19 -0.27 -5.41 -17.88
N ALA A 20 0.92 -5.05 -17.39
CA ALA A 20 1.24 -5.10 -15.97
C ALA A 20 0.40 -4.10 -15.16
N VAL A 21 0.27 -2.86 -15.62
CA VAL A 21 -0.56 -1.83 -14.97
C VAL A 21 -2.03 -2.24 -14.97
N SER A 22 -2.53 -2.82 -16.07
CA SER A 22 -3.90 -3.32 -16.14
C SER A 22 -4.14 -4.51 -15.20
N ALA A 23 -3.17 -5.41 -15.05
CA ALA A 23 -3.26 -6.53 -14.12
C ALA A 23 -3.27 -6.05 -12.65
N ILE A 24 -2.44 -5.04 -12.33
CA ILE A 24 -2.43 -4.39 -11.01
C ILE A 24 -3.78 -3.71 -10.74
N ALA A 25 -4.33 -2.96 -11.70
CA ALA A 25 -5.62 -2.29 -11.57
C ALA A 25 -6.79 -3.28 -11.39
N SER A 26 -6.68 -4.46 -12.00
CA SER A 26 -7.70 -5.52 -11.90
C SER A 26 -7.67 -6.28 -10.58
N ALA A 27 -6.63 -6.11 -9.75
CA ALA A 27 -6.55 -6.74 -8.44
C ALA A 27 -7.61 -6.16 -7.49
N THR A 28 -8.41 -7.03 -6.88
CA THR A 28 -9.54 -6.66 -6.02
C THR A 28 -9.25 -6.78 -4.53
N ASP A 29 -8.19 -7.47 -4.16
CA ASP A 29 -7.78 -7.71 -2.77
C ASP A 29 -6.25 -7.72 -2.65
N THR A 30 -5.74 -7.53 -1.44
CA THR A 30 -4.28 -7.51 -1.20
C THR A 30 -3.62 -8.85 -1.58
N ALA A 31 -4.35 -9.96 -1.50
CA ALA A 31 -3.88 -11.29 -1.88
C ALA A 31 -3.68 -11.44 -3.41
N SER A 32 -4.64 -10.99 -4.24
CA SER A 32 -4.52 -10.99 -5.70
C SER A 32 -3.44 -10.03 -6.17
N LEU A 33 -3.30 -8.86 -5.55
CA LEU A 33 -2.23 -7.93 -5.86
C LEU A 33 -0.85 -8.56 -5.64
N ARG A 34 -0.66 -9.31 -4.54
CA ARG A 34 0.58 -10.07 -4.28
C ARG A 34 0.84 -11.16 -5.31
N LYS A 35 -0.20 -11.87 -5.77
CA LYS A 35 -0.08 -12.88 -6.83
C LYS A 35 0.37 -12.25 -8.15
N VAL A 36 -0.29 -11.17 -8.56
CA VAL A 36 0.08 -10.41 -9.77
C VAL A 36 1.51 -9.91 -9.67
N ALA A 37 1.91 -9.33 -8.53
CA ALA A 37 3.29 -8.89 -8.31
C ALA A 37 4.31 -10.04 -8.42
N ALA A 38 4.00 -11.21 -7.86
CA ALA A 38 4.85 -12.39 -7.96
C ALA A 38 4.98 -12.91 -9.41
N GLU A 39 3.89 -12.88 -10.19
CA GLU A 39 3.89 -13.24 -11.61
C GLU A 39 4.75 -12.27 -12.44
N LEU A 40 4.66 -10.97 -12.17
CA LEU A 40 5.45 -9.93 -12.83
C LEU A 40 6.94 -10.00 -12.44
N ALA A 41 7.26 -10.40 -11.21
CA ALA A 41 8.64 -10.55 -10.74
C ALA A 41 9.32 -11.85 -11.22
N ASN A 42 8.56 -12.81 -11.74
CA ASN A 42 9.09 -14.13 -12.09
C ASN A 42 10.09 -14.05 -13.27
N LYS A 43 11.08 -14.96 -13.33
CA LYS A 43 12.09 -15.00 -14.41
C LYS A 43 11.50 -15.15 -15.81
N LYS A 44 10.29 -15.70 -15.92
CA LYS A 44 9.55 -15.87 -17.18
C LYS A 44 8.66 -14.67 -17.54
N SER A 45 8.65 -13.61 -16.73
CA SER A 45 7.82 -12.43 -17.01
C SER A 45 8.30 -11.70 -18.26
N ALA A 46 7.37 -11.05 -18.96
CA ALA A 46 7.65 -10.34 -20.21
C ALA A 46 8.79 -9.32 -20.05
N LEU A 47 8.82 -8.57 -18.94
CA LEU A 47 9.86 -7.60 -18.63
C LEU A 47 11.23 -8.26 -18.41
N ASN A 48 11.29 -9.39 -17.70
CA ASN A 48 12.54 -10.12 -17.48
C ASN A 48 13.06 -10.79 -18.76
N ALA A 49 12.16 -11.25 -19.65
CA ALA A 49 12.53 -11.76 -20.97
C ALA A 49 13.16 -10.65 -21.84
N ILE A 50 12.58 -9.45 -21.85
CA ILE A 50 13.14 -8.28 -22.55
C ILE A 50 14.50 -7.88 -21.93
N ARG A 51 14.61 -7.92 -20.60
CA ARG A 51 15.86 -7.64 -19.88
C ARG A 51 17.00 -8.59 -20.26
N ALA A 52 16.69 -9.88 -20.47
CA ALA A 52 17.64 -10.87 -20.94
C ALA A 52 18.05 -10.65 -22.41
N GLN A 53 17.14 -10.17 -23.26
CA GLN A 53 17.44 -9.82 -24.66
C GLN A 53 18.33 -8.56 -24.75
N LEU A 54 18.19 -7.60 -23.83
CA LEU A 54 19.04 -6.41 -23.74
C LEU A 54 20.53 -6.75 -23.58
N GLY A 55 20.85 -7.89 -22.95
CA GLY A 55 22.22 -8.38 -22.80
C GLY A 55 22.90 -8.79 -24.11
N LYS A 56 22.12 -9.04 -25.16
CA LYS A 56 22.60 -9.50 -26.48
C LYS A 56 22.78 -8.37 -27.50
N ILE A 57 22.46 -7.13 -27.13
CA ILE A 57 22.60 -5.96 -28.00
C ILE A 57 24.05 -5.46 -27.91
N GLU A 58 24.73 -5.41 -29.06
CA GLU A 58 26.11 -4.95 -29.20
C GLU A 58 26.20 -3.43 -29.41
N ASP A 59 25.14 -2.80 -29.94
CA ASP A 59 25.07 -1.35 -30.12
C ASP A 59 24.79 -0.63 -28.79
N ALA A 60 25.74 0.19 -28.35
CA ALA A 60 25.67 0.93 -27.08
C ALA A 60 24.54 1.98 -27.06
N ALA A 61 24.21 2.60 -28.19
CA ALA A 61 23.18 3.63 -28.26
C ALA A 61 21.77 3.01 -28.12
N GLU A 62 21.52 1.90 -28.81
CA GLU A 62 20.25 1.16 -28.76
C GLU A 62 20.05 0.53 -27.38
N LYS A 63 21.11 -0.08 -26.83
CA LYS A 63 21.09 -0.67 -25.48
C LYS A 63 20.77 0.36 -24.40
N LYS A 64 21.30 1.58 -24.50
CA LYS A 64 20.99 2.66 -23.56
C LYS A 64 19.51 3.05 -23.63
N ALA A 65 18.96 3.18 -24.83
CA ALA A 65 17.62 3.70 -25.00
C ALA A 65 16.52 2.67 -24.61
N VAL A 66 16.73 1.38 -24.90
CA VAL A 66 15.83 0.31 -24.41
C VAL A 66 16.00 0.09 -22.91
N GLY A 67 17.22 0.19 -22.38
CA GLY A 67 17.48 0.11 -20.94
C GLY A 67 16.78 1.22 -20.15
N GLN A 68 16.77 2.44 -20.69
CA GLN A 68 16.04 3.56 -20.10
C GLN A 68 14.53 3.30 -20.10
N ALA A 69 13.94 2.91 -21.23
CA ALA A 69 12.51 2.59 -21.31
C ALA A 69 12.10 1.46 -20.34
N LEU A 70 12.97 0.46 -20.15
CA LEU A 70 12.72 -0.63 -19.20
C LEU A 70 12.79 -0.15 -17.75
N SER A 71 13.70 0.77 -17.43
CA SER A 71 13.79 1.40 -16.11
C SER A 71 12.54 2.24 -15.81
N GLU A 72 12.12 3.06 -16.77
CA GLU A 72 10.90 3.89 -16.67
C GLU A 72 9.66 3.01 -16.50
N ALA A 73 9.50 1.97 -17.32
CA ALA A 73 8.40 1.03 -17.19
C ALA A 73 8.38 0.30 -15.83
N THR A 74 9.55 -0.09 -15.30
CA THR A 74 9.64 -0.73 -13.97
C THR A 74 9.24 0.25 -12.87
N ALA A 75 9.66 1.51 -12.94
CA ALA A 75 9.30 2.53 -11.98
C ALA A 75 7.80 2.85 -11.99
N GLU A 76 7.20 2.96 -13.18
CA GLU A 76 5.75 3.15 -13.32
C GLU A 76 4.96 1.98 -12.72
N ILE A 77 5.37 0.74 -12.99
CA ILE A 77 4.71 -0.46 -12.45
C ILE A 77 4.82 -0.49 -10.92
N GLU A 78 5.98 -0.19 -10.34
CA GLU A 78 6.12 -0.16 -8.89
C GLU A 78 5.27 0.97 -8.27
N SER A 79 5.22 2.14 -8.92
CA SER A 79 4.37 3.23 -8.45
C SER A 79 2.88 2.87 -8.47
N ALA A 80 2.40 2.21 -9.53
CA ALA A 80 1.02 1.73 -9.64
C ALA A 80 0.73 0.63 -8.61
N ARG A 81 1.71 -0.26 -8.35
CA ARG A 81 1.62 -1.32 -7.35
C ARG A 81 1.45 -0.75 -5.95
N VAL A 82 2.30 0.20 -5.56
CA VAL A 82 2.25 0.86 -4.25
C VAL A 82 0.95 1.66 -4.08
N ALA A 83 0.53 2.40 -5.10
CA ALA A 83 -0.74 3.13 -5.06
C ALA A 83 -1.92 2.17 -4.81
N ARG A 84 -1.97 1.06 -5.56
CA ARG A 84 -3.03 0.05 -5.41
C ARG A 84 -2.97 -0.68 -4.08
N GLU A 85 -1.77 -0.96 -3.56
CA GLU A 85 -1.56 -1.57 -2.25
C GLU A 85 -2.11 -0.70 -1.12
N ASN A 86 -1.88 0.62 -1.19
CA ASN A 86 -2.44 1.58 -0.23
C ASN A 86 -3.96 1.67 -0.34
N GLU A 87 -4.52 1.79 -1.55
CA GLU A 87 -5.98 1.83 -1.76
C GLU A 87 -6.69 0.62 -1.18
N LEU A 88 -6.17 -0.59 -1.45
CA LEU A 88 -6.76 -1.83 -0.95
C LEU A 88 -6.54 -1.98 0.56
N GLY A 89 -5.37 -1.59 1.07
CA GLY A 89 -5.08 -1.61 2.50
C GLY A 89 -6.00 -0.69 3.31
N ASP A 90 -6.22 0.54 2.84
CA ASP A 90 -7.13 1.51 3.45
C ASP A 90 -8.58 1.01 3.44
N ALA A 91 -9.01 0.40 2.32
CA ALA A 91 -10.35 -0.18 2.20
C ALA A 91 -10.54 -1.39 3.13
N GLU A 92 -9.56 -2.29 3.21
CA GLU A 92 -9.59 -3.45 4.11
C GLU A 92 -9.59 -3.01 5.59
N PHE A 93 -8.78 -2.01 5.93
CA PHE A 93 -8.71 -1.45 7.28
C PHE A 93 -10.02 -0.76 7.67
N ALA A 94 -10.58 0.08 6.81
CA ALA A 94 -11.89 0.72 7.06
C ALA A 94 -13.00 -0.32 7.25
N ALA A 95 -13.02 -1.37 6.41
CA ALA A 95 -13.96 -2.47 6.57
C ALA A 95 -13.76 -3.24 7.88
N GLN A 96 -12.52 -3.40 8.35
CA GLN A 96 -12.23 -4.01 9.64
C GLN A 96 -12.74 -3.14 10.80
N VAL A 97 -12.45 -1.85 10.78
CA VAL A 97 -12.89 -0.89 11.81
C VAL A 97 -14.42 -0.88 11.93
N GLU A 98 -15.15 -0.88 10.81
CA GLU A 98 -16.61 -0.94 10.84
C GLU A 98 -17.16 -2.26 11.37
N ARG A 99 -16.51 -3.40 11.05
CA ARG A 99 -16.89 -4.71 11.61
C ARG A 99 -16.64 -4.82 13.10
N GLU A 100 -15.56 -4.22 13.59
CA GLU A 100 -15.13 -4.26 14.99
C GLU A 100 -15.72 -3.10 15.81
N ARG A 101 -16.58 -2.28 15.20
CA ARG A 101 -17.19 -1.14 15.85
C ARG A 101 -17.99 -1.58 17.08
N MET A 102 -17.54 -1.11 18.24
CA MET A 102 -18.18 -1.35 19.53
C MET A 102 -18.80 -0.06 20.06
N ASP A 103 -20.00 -0.14 20.63
CA ASP A 103 -20.63 0.98 21.32
C ASP A 103 -19.99 1.18 22.70
N LEU A 104 -19.18 2.22 22.84
CA LEU A 104 -18.54 2.59 24.10
C LEU A 104 -19.47 3.35 25.06
N THR A 105 -20.68 3.70 24.62
CA THR A 105 -21.68 4.39 25.45
C THR A 105 -22.55 3.42 26.25
N GLU A 106 -22.47 2.12 25.95
CA GLU A 106 -23.13 1.09 26.75
C GLU A 106 -22.59 1.14 28.18
N PHE A 107 -23.44 1.63 29.08
CA PHE A 107 -23.07 1.96 30.45
C PHE A 107 -23.01 0.67 31.28
N LEU A 108 -21.84 0.04 31.32
CA LEU A 108 -21.54 -0.96 32.33
C LEU A 108 -21.57 -0.26 33.69
N THR A 109 -22.56 -0.57 34.54
CA THR A 109 -22.67 0.03 35.87
C THR A 109 -21.43 -0.31 36.69
N GLY A 110 -20.45 0.58 36.69
CA GLY A 110 -19.27 0.51 37.56
C GLY A 110 -19.64 0.82 39.01
N PRO A 111 -18.78 0.46 39.98
CA PRO A 111 -18.98 0.86 41.36
C PRO A 111 -19.06 2.38 41.44
N ARG A 112 -20.19 2.90 41.96
CA ARG A 112 -20.34 4.34 42.18
C ARG A 112 -19.38 4.74 43.29
N ARG A 113 -18.68 5.86 43.10
CA ARG A 113 -17.86 6.44 44.15
C ARG A 113 -18.74 6.68 45.38
N GLY A 114 -18.31 6.20 46.54
CA GLY A 114 -18.97 6.49 47.81
C GLY A 114 -18.98 7.99 48.08
N THR A 115 -19.90 8.42 48.94
CA THR A 115 -19.95 9.80 49.44
C THR A 115 -19.64 9.79 50.93
N ALA A 116 -18.82 10.74 51.41
CA ALA A 116 -18.61 10.91 52.84
C ALA A 116 -19.94 11.26 53.52
N HIS A 117 -20.12 10.82 54.77
CA HIS A 117 -21.31 11.16 55.54
C HIS A 117 -21.44 12.68 55.73
N ILE A 118 -22.66 13.21 55.83
CA ILE A 118 -22.89 14.67 55.91
C ILE A 118 -22.17 15.32 57.10
N VAL A 119 -22.06 14.58 58.22
CA VAL A 119 -21.33 15.02 59.41
C VAL A 119 -19.84 15.12 59.11
N THR A 120 -19.25 14.13 58.43
CA THR A 120 -17.83 14.16 58.03
C THR A 120 -17.56 15.34 57.11
N GLN A 121 -18.41 15.57 56.11
CA GLN A 121 -18.28 16.73 55.23
C GLN A 121 -18.39 18.06 55.99
N ALA A 122 -19.26 18.14 57.01
CA ALA A 122 -19.41 19.34 57.83
C ALA A 122 -18.21 19.58 58.74
N THR A 123 -17.65 18.51 59.33
CA THR A 123 -16.44 18.57 60.15
C THR A 123 -15.24 19.01 59.30
N GLU A 124 -15.00 18.36 58.15
CA GLU A 124 -13.90 18.73 57.23
C GLU A 124 -14.01 20.19 56.79
N ARG A 125 -15.22 20.64 56.39
CA ARG A 125 -15.45 22.05 56.04
C ARG A 125 -15.17 23.02 57.19
N LEU A 126 -15.43 22.61 58.44
CA LEU A 126 -15.16 23.43 59.61
C LEU A 126 -13.65 23.46 59.91
N GLU A 127 -12.97 22.33 59.82
CA GLU A 127 -11.51 22.23 59.95
C GLU A 127 -10.79 23.09 58.90
N ASP A 128 -11.26 23.07 57.64
CA ASP A 128 -10.73 23.91 56.55
C ASP A 128 -10.79 25.41 56.87
N VAL A 129 -11.78 25.87 57.64
CA VAL A 129 -11.89 27.28 58.07
C VAL A 129 -10.77 27.67 59.05
N PHE A 130 -10.27 26.72 59.85
CA PHE A 130 -9.24 26.98 60.87
C PHE A 130 -7.82 26.74 60.36
N ILE A 131 -7.66 25.92 59.32
CA ILE A 131 -6.36 25.58 58.71
C ILE A 131 -6.07 26.46 57.47
N GLY A 132 -7.11 27.07 56.89
CA GLY A 132 -7.03 28.01 55.76
C GLY A 132 -6.30 29.32 56.05
#